data_AF-A0A3B1BA55-F1
#
_entry.id   AF-A0A3B1BA55-F1
#
_cell.length_a   1.000
_cell.length_b   1.000
_cell.length_c   1.000
_cell.angle_alpha   90.00
_cell.angle_beta   90.00
_cell.angle_gamma   90.00
#
_symmetry.space_group_name_H-M   'P 1'
#
loop_
_entity.id
_entity.type
_entity.pdbx_description
1 polymer ?
#
loop_
_entity_poly.entity_id
_entity_poly.type
_entity_poly.pdbx_seq_one_letter_code
_entity_poly.pdbx_strand_id
1 'polypeptide(L)'
;MFHKQLITSLVFASALVAGQAQAQSKVDAGLTDYTRTSGVSGNLSSVGSDTLANLMTLWAEEFKRIYPNVNVQIQAAGSSTAPPALTEGTSNLGPMSRKMKSKEIEAFEKKYGYKPTAIRVSIDALAVYVNKDNPIKGMTIPDVDAVFSSTRKCGYTKDVNNWGDLGLSGSWKNRKIQIYGRNSVSGTYGYFKKKALCKGDYKNSVNEQPGSASVVQSVTTSLNK
;
A
#
# COMPACT_ATOMS: atom_id res chain seq x y z
N MET A 1 3.04 -9.47 -79.05
CA MET A 1 4.20 -8.85 -78.36
C MET A 1 3.90 -8.87 -76.87
N PHE A 2 4.74 -9.58 -76.11
CA PHE A 2 4.72 -9.71 -74.65
C PHE A 2 4.58 -8.37 -73.95
N HIS A 3 3.83 -8.28 -72.85
CA HIS A 3 4.22 -7.52 -71.64
C HIS A 3 3.52 -8.14 -70.40
N LYS A 4 4.33 -8.79 -69.55
CA LYS A 4 4.00 -9.19 -68.17
C LYS A 4 4.06 -7.94 -67.28
N GLN A 5 3.07 -7.69 -66.43
CA GLN A 5 3.23 -6.92 -65.18
C GLN A 5 2.28 -7.52 -64.11
N LEU A 6 2.81 -8.37 -63.24
CA LEU A 6 3.24 -8.07 -61.85
C LEU A 6 2.07 -7.83 -60.89
N ILE A 7 1.60 -8.95 -60.31
CA ILE A 7 0.76 -8.99 -59.12
C ILE A 7 1.62 -8.49 -57.95
N THR A 8 1.37 -7.27 -57.48
CA THR A 8 2.03 -6.72 -56.30
C THR A 8 1.14 -7.02 -55.10
N SER A 9 1.44 -8.10 -54.40
CA SER A 9 0.79 -8.47 -53.14
C SER A 9 1.19 -7.47 -52.05
N LEU A 10 0.29 -6.57 -51.66
CA LEU A 10 0.46 -5.75 -50.45
C LEU A 10 0.25 -6.66 -49.22
N VAL A 11 1.34 -7.07 -48.59
CA VAL A 11 1.32 -7.63 -47.24
C VAL A 11 1.16 -6.46 -46.27
N PHE A 12 -0.05 -6.24 -45.77
CA PHE A 12 -0.30 -5.36 -44.63
C PHE A 12 0.20 -6.06 -43.36
N ALA A 13 1.42 -5.75 -42.93
CA ALA A 13 1.89 -6.10 -41.60
C ALA A 13 1.26 -5.14 -40.59
N SER A 14 0.10 -5.51 -40.04
CA SER A 14 -0.50 -4.84 -38.90
C SER A 14 0.35 -5.11 -37.65
N ALA A 15 1.27 -4.21 -37.36
CA ALA A 15 1.95 -4.17 -36.07
C ALA A 15 0.91 -3.84 -34.99
N LEU A 16 0.48 -4.86 -34.24
CA LEU A 16 -0.25 -4.71 -32.99
C LEU A 16 0.68 -4.02 -31.99
N VAL A 17 0.65 -2.70 -31.94
CA VAL A 17 1.23 -1.94 -30.84
C VAL A 17 0.34 -2.20 -29.63
N ALA A 18 0.76 -3.14 -28.79
CA ALA A 18 0.20 -3.32 -27.46
C ALA A 18 0.45 -2.03 -26.67
N GLY A 19 -0.53 -1.13 -26.66
CA GLY A 19 -0.49 0.09 -25.87
C GLY A 19 -0.36 -0.30 -24.41
N GLN A 20 0.82 -0.04 -23.82
CA GLN A 20 0.96 -0.08 -22.37
C GLN A 20 0.03 1.00 -21.81
N ALA A 21 -1.01 0.58 -21.10
CA ALA A 21 -1.87 1.49 -20.38
C ALA A 21 -1.04 2.13 -19.25
N GLN A 22 -0.47 3.30 -19.54
CA GLN A 22 0.10 4.16 -18.51
C GLN A 22 -1.07 4.82 -17.78
N ALA A 23 -1.43 4.29 -16.61
CA ALA A 23 -2.31 4.98 -15.68
C ALA A 23 -1.56 6.19 -15.11
N GLN A 24 -1.49 7.27 -15.89
CA GLN A 24 -0.96 8.54 -15.41
C GLN A 24 -2.06 9.22 -14.60
N SER A 25 -1.95 9.17 -13.27
CA SER A 25 -2.78 10.00 -12.40
C SER A 25 -2.53 11.45 -12.77
N LYS A 26 -3.49 12.12 -13.42
CA LYS A 26 -3.41 13.57 -13.63
C LYS A 26 -3.43 14.25 -12.27
N VAL A 27 -2.35 14.98 -11.97
CA VAL A 27 -2.32 15.95 -10.87
C VAL A 27 -3.28 17.09 -11.18
N ASP A 28 -3.77 17.76 -10.13
CA ASP A 28 -4.67 18.91 -10.26
C ASP A 28 -4.02 19.99 -11.12
N ALA A 29 -4.71 20.42 -12.18
CA ALA A 29 -4.21 21.41 -13.14
C ALA A 29 -4.01 22.80 -12.52
N GLY A 30 -4.60 23.07 -11.35
CA GLY A 30 -4.41 24.32 -10.60
C GLY A 30 -3.17 24.34 -9.71
N LEU A 31 -2.42 23.24 -9.60
CA LEU A 31 -1.19 23.22 -8.81
C LEU A 31 -0.05 23.93 -9.55
N THR A 32 0.50 24.96 -8.91
CA THR A 32 1.68 25.65 -9.40
C THR A 32 2.95 24.89 -9.06
N ASP A 33 3.98 25.07 -9.90
CA ASP A 33 5.31 24.53 -9.62
C ASP A 33 5.86 25.10 -8.32
N TYR A 34 6.55 24.25 -7.56
CA TYR A 34 7.13 24.67 -6.29
C TYR A 34 8.23 25.70 -6.52
N THR A 35 8.06 26.88 -5.92
CA THR A 35 9.07 27.95 -5.95
C THR A 35 9.81 27.99 -4.62
N ARG A 36 11.14 28.03 -4.69
CA ARG A 36 12.01 28.11 -3.51
C ARG A 36 11.80 29.42 -2.74
N THR A 37 11.74 29.33 -1.42
CA THR A 37 11.61 30.48 -0.49
C THR A 37 12.88 30.66 0.32
N SER A 38 13.29 31.90 0.58
CA SER A 38 14.47 32.19 1.42
C SER A 38 14.25 31.86 2.90
N GLY A 39 15.34 31.60 3.63
CA GLY A 39 15.31 31.46 5.10
C GLY A 39 14.94 30.09 5.65
N VAL A 40 14.76 29.08 4.79
CA VAL A 40 14.44 27.71 5.23
C VAL A 40 15.72 26.97 5.64
N SER A 41 15.81 26.59 6.91
CA SER A 41 16.93 25.83 7.51
C SER A 41 16.48 25.12 8.80
N GLY A 42 17.30 24.21 9.32
CA GLY A 42 17.08 23.57 10.61
C GLY A 42 16.85 22.07 10.52
N ASN A 43 16.21 21.49 11.54
CA ASN A 43 15.96 20.05 11.62
C ASN A 43 14.47 19.75 11.44
N LEU A 44 14.17 18.71 10.66
CA LEU A 44 12.83 18.21 10.41
C LEU A 44 12.78 16.72 10.76
N SER A 45 11.97 16.33 11.73
CA SER A 45 11.76 14.92 12.09
C SER A 45 10.41 14.40 11.57
N SER A 46 10.44 13.16 11.08
CA SER A 46 9.28 12.43 10.58
C SER A 46 9.22 11.06 11.23
N VAL A 47 8.11 10.73 11.89
CA VAL A 47 7.89 9.44 12.56
C VAL A 47 6.53 8.91 12.13
N GLY A 48 6.47 7.70 11.56
CA GLY A 48 5.18 7.10 11.20
C GLY A 48 5.24 5.97 10.19
N SER A 49 4.43 6.10 9.14
CA SER A 49 4.03 5.03 8.22
C SER A 49 5.18 4.43 7.41
N ASP A 50 5.35 3.11 7.53
CA ASP A 50 6.15 2.29 6.61
C ASP A 50 5.65 2.37 5.16
N THR A 51 4.33 2.44 4.93
CA THR A 51 3.76 2.57 3.57
C THR A 51 4.23 3.84 2.86
N LEU A 52 4.53 4.90 3.62
CA LEU A 52 4.99 6.17 3.10
C LEU A 52 6.51 6.32 3.20
N ALA A 53 7.26 5.29 3.64
CA ALA A 53 8.70 5.39 3.90
C ALA A 53 9.45 5.93 2.68
N ASN A 54 9.27 5.29 1.52
CA ASN A 54 9.95 5.68 0.29
C ASN A 54 9.50 7.07 -0.20
N LEU A 55 8.20 7.41 -0.08
CA LEU A 55 7.71 8.73 -0.45
C LEU A 55 8.35 9.82 0.40
N MET A 56 8.39 9.62 1.72
CA MET A 56 9.03 10.56 2.64
C MET A 56 10.53 10.70 2.37
N THR A 57 11.22 9.59 2.06
CA THR A 57 12.65 9.62 1.71
C THR A 57 12.89 10.42 0.43
N LEU A 58 12.15 10.13 -0.64
CA LEU A 58 12.29 10.85 -1.92
C LEU A 58 11.94 12.34 -1.78
N TRP A 59 10.88 12.66 -1.02
CA TRP A 59 10.54 14.06 -0.72
C TRP A 59 11.62 14.75 0.12
N ALA A 60 12.22 14.05 1.08
CA ALA A 60 13.29 14.60 1.91
C ALA A 60 14.57 14.85 1.11
N GLU A 61 14.94 13.94 0.22
CA GLU A 61 16.08 14.10 -0.70
C GLU A 61 15.90 15.35 -1.58
N GLU A 62 14.73 15.49 -2.19
CA GLU A 62 14.42 16.63 -3.05
C GLU A 62 14.32 17.93 -2.24
N PHE A 63 13.70 17.90 -1.06
CA PHE A 63 13.61 19.07 -0.18
C PHE A 63 15.00 19.52 0.29
N LYS A 64 15.90 18.59 0.60
CA LYS A 64 17.29 18.89 0.95
C LYS A 64 18.08 19.43 -0.24
N ARG A 65 17.80 18.97 -1.46
CA ARG A 65 18.40 19.53 -2.68
C ARG A 65 18.02 21.00 -2.87
N ILE A 66 16.76 21.35 -2.59
CA ILE A 66 16.26 22.74 -2.67
C ILE A 66 16.73 23.58 -1.46
N TYR A 67 16.85 22.95 -0.29
CA TYR A 67 17.26 23.57 0.99
C TYR A 67 18.41 22.80 1.66
N PRO A 68 19.67 23.05 1.26
CA PRO A 68 20.82 22.29 1.77
C PRO A 68 21.06 22.39 3.27
N ASN A 69 20.55 23.45 3.92
CA ASN A 69 20.68 23.70 5.35
C ASN A 69 19.58 23.02 6.19
N VAL A 70 18.74 22.17 5.58
CA VAL A 70 17.75 21.36 6.28
C VAL A 70 18.29 19.95 6.48
N ASN A 71 18.19 19.45 7.70
CA ASN A 71 18.43 18.05 8.03
C ASN A 71 17.09 17.35 8.27
N VAL A 72 16.82 16.29 7.50
CA VAL A 72 15.60 15.49 7.65
C VAL A 72 15.92 14.14 8.28
N GLN A 73 15.20 13.76 9.33
CA GLN A 73 15.28 12.45 9.97
C GLN A 73 13.96 11.70 9.80
N ILE A 74 14.02 10.44 9.36
CA ILE A 74 12.83 9.63 9.05
C ILE A 74 12.86 8.33 9.84
N GLN A 75 11.78 8.05 10.57
CA GLN A 75 11.51 6.79 11.24
C GLN A 75 10.19 6.23 10.73
N ALA A 76 10.21 5.04 10.12
CA ALA A 76 9.07 4.48 9.41
C ALA A 76 8.57 3.15 10.01
N ALA A 77 8.42 3.07 11.33
CA ALA A 77 8.05 1.84 12.03
C ALA A 77 6.55 1.47 11.93
N GLY A 78 5.69 2.40 11.52
CA GLY A 78 4.25 2.19 11.35
C GLY A 78 3.42 3.39 11.83
N SER A 79 2.22 3.57 11.27
CA SER A 79 1.40 4.77 11.50
C SER A 79 1.00 4.98 12.96
N SER A 80 0.94 3.93 13.79
CA SER A 80 0.58 4.08 15.21
C SER A 80 1.68 4.73 16.06
N THR A 81 2.89 4.90 15.51
CA THR A 81 3.98 5.65 16.16
C THR A 81 3.90 7.16 15.95
N ALA A 82 3.15 7.62 14.93
CA ALA A 82 3.04 9.05 14.61
C ALA A 82 2.28 9.87 15.67
N PRO A 83 1.10 9.43 16.17
CA PRO A 83 0.36 10.21 17.16
C PRO A 83 1.12 10.50 18.46
N PRO A 84 1.78 9.52 19.13
CA PRO A 84 2.55 9.84 20.33
C PRO A 84 3.74 10.74 20.01
N ALA A 85 4.46 10.54 18.91
CA ALA A 85 5.61 11.38 18.55
C ALA A 85 5.21 12.85 18.25
N LEU A 86 4.09 13.06 17.57
CA LEU A 86 3.51 14.39 17.38
C LEU A 86 3.02 15.00 18.69
N THR A 87 2.37 14.20 19.55
CA THR A 87 1.86 14.66 20.85
C THR A 87 3.01 15.02 21.79
N GLU A 88 4.10 14.27 21.78
CA GLU A 88 5.26 14.51 22.63
C GLU A 88 6.14 15.66 22.11
N GLY A 89 6.02 15.99 20.82
CA GLY A 89 6.82 17.02 20.16
C GLY A 89 8.18 16.52 19.66
N THR A 90 8.37 15.20 19.59
CA THR A 90 9.60 14.56 19.08
C THR A 90 9.58 14.43 17.55
N SER A 91 8.41 14.56 16.93
CA SER A 91 8.24 14.60 15.47
C SER A 91 7.58 15.88 15.00
N ASN A 92 8.04 16.44 13.88
CA ASN A 92 7.34 17.52 13.18
C ASN A 92 6.26 16.97 12.23
N LEU A 93 6.55 15.83 11.59
CA LEU A 93 5.68 15.19 10.60
C LEU A 93 5.24 13.81 11.08
N GLY A 94 3.96 13.48 10.90
CA GLY A 94 3.42 12.17 11.27
C GLY A 94 2.75 11.46 10.08
N PRO A 95 3.51 10.85 9.16
CA PRO A 95 2.93 10.12 8.04
C PRO A 95 2.06 8.96 8.52
N MET A 96 0.81 8.86 8.06
CA MET A 96 -0.11 7.80 8.44
C MET A 96 -0.90 7.27 7.24
N SER A 97 -0.99 5.94 7.08
CA SER A 97 -1.84 5.28 6.07
C SER A 97 -3.27 5.00 6.56
N ARG A 98 -3.66 5.64 7.67
CA ARG A 98 -5.01 5.66 8.23
C ARG A 98 -5.23 6.99 8.93
N LYS A 99 -6.49 7.36 9.13
CA LYS A 99 -6.83 8.48 10.04
C LYS A 99 -6.41 8.13 11.48
N MET A 100 -6.12 9.15 12.28
CA MET A 100 -5.99 9.00 13.72
C MET A 100 -7.31 8.47 14.32
N LYS A 101 -7.18 7.63 15.36
CA LYS A 101 -8.29 7.17 16.20
C LYS A 101 -8.73 8.31 17.12
N SER A 102 -9.95 8.26 17.66
CA SER A 102 -10.45 9.29 18.58
C SER A 102 -9.52 9.52 19.77
N LYS A 103 -9.06 8.44 20.42
CA LYS A 103 -8.08 8.53 21.54
C LYS A 103 -6.74 9.15 21.15
N GLU A 104 -6.30 8.97 19.90
CA GLU A 104 -5.04 9.57 19.40
C GLU A 104 -5.22 11.08 19.20
N ILE A 105 -6.39 11.50 18.70
CA ILE A 105 -6.74 12.93 18.54
C ILE A 105 -6.91 13.60 19.92
N GLU A 106 -7.65 12.96 20.83
CA GLU A 106 -7.89 13.45 22.19
C GLU A 106 -6.59 13.65 22.97
N ALA A 107 -5.61 12.74 22.83
CA ALA A 107 -4.32 12.87 23.48
C ALA A 107 -3.54 14.10 23.00
N PHE A 108 -3.53 14.37 21.69
CA PHE A 108 -2.92 15.56 21.12
C PHE A 108 -3.65 16.83 21.55
N GLU A 109 -4.99 16.84 21.42
CA GLU A 109 -5.85 17.98 21.73
C GLU A 109 -5.76 18.37 23.21
N LYS A 110 -5.66 17.39 24.12
CA LYS A 110 -5.43 17.65 25.54
C LYS A 110 -4.15 18.43 25.82
N LYS A 111 -3.09 18.24 25.03
CA LYS A 111 -1.81 18.92 25.23
C LYS A 111 -1.74 20.28 24.54
N TYR A 112 -2.27 20.39 23.33
CA TYR A 112 -2.11 21.58 22.50
C TYR A 112 -3.35 22.48 22.42
N GLY A 113 -4.51 22.03 22.90
CA GLY A 113 -5.78 22.77 22.88
C GLY A 113 -6.50 22.78 21.52
N TYR A 114 -6.01 22.02 20.54
CA TYR A 114 -6.62 21.88 19.21
C TYR A 114 -6.28 20.54 18.57
N LYS A 115 -7.00 20.16 17.51
CA LYS A 115 -6.81 18.89 16.80
C LYS A 115 -5.61 18.92 15.84
N PRO A 116 -4.88 17.81 15.67
CA PRO A 116 -3.82 17.74 14.68
C PRO A 116 -4.39 17.84 13.25
N THR A 117 -3.64 18.46 12.34
CA THR A 117 -4.07 18.70 10.96
C THR A 117 -3.70 17.52 10.06
N ALA A 118 -4.70 16.92 9.39
CA ALA A 118 -4.47 15.83 8.45
C ALA A 118 -4.30 16.37 7.01
N ILE A 119 -3.09 16.24 6.46
CA ILE A 119 -2.76 16.60 5.08
C ILE A 119 -2.81 15.34 4.22
N ARG A 120 -3.60 15.35 3.14
CA ARG A 120 -3.67 14.22 2.19
C ARG A 120 -2.56 14.38 1.15
N VAL A 121 -1.65 13.42 1.08
CA VAL A 121 -0.44 13.50 0.24
C VAL A 121 -0.40 12.48 -0.90
N SER A 122 -1.18 11.40 -0.80
CA SER A 122 -1.26 10.35 -1.83
C SER A 122 -2.54 9.55 -1.71
N ILE A 123 -2.83 8.76 -2.73
CA ILE A 123 -3.91 7.76 -2.75
C ILE A 123 -3.24 6.38 -2.82
N ASP A 124 -3.72 5.46 -1.99
CA ASP A 124 -3.26 4.08 -1.95
C ASP A 124 -4.41 3.14 -2.32
N ALA A 125 -4.18 2.29 -3.33
CA ALA A 125 -5.02 1.17 -3.66
C ALA A 125 -4.48 -0.08 -2.95
N LEU A 126 -4.86 -0.26 -1.68
CA LEU A 126 -4.44 -1.38 -0.86
C LEU A 126 -4.73 -2.71 -1.58
N ALA A 127 -3.66 -3.43 -1.92
CA ALA A 127 -3.74 -4.66 -2.70
C ALA A 127 -3.63 -5.92 -1.82
N VAL A 128 -4.31 -6.99 -2.26
CA VAL A 128 -4.08 -8.35 -1.79
C VAL A 128 -3.13 -9.01 -2.79
N TYR A 129 -1.94 -9.39 -2.34
CA TYR A 129 -0.93 -10.02 -3.18
C TYR A 129 -1.00 -11.54 -3.08
N VAL A 130 -0.80 -12.20 -4.21
CA VAL A 130 -0.56 -13.64 -4.31
C VAL A 130 0.74 -13.88 -5.08
N ASN A 131 1.31 -15.07 -4.93
CA ASN A 131 2.49 -15.45 -5.69
C ASN A 131 2.20 -15.39 -7.20
N LYS A 132 3.21 -15.02 -8.01
CA LYS A 132 3.08 -14.85 -9.47
C LYS A 132 2.51 -16.08 -10.20
N ASP A 133 2.73 -17.27 -9.67
CA ASP A 133 2.29 -18.53 -10.30
C ASP A 133 0.86 -18.94 -9.87
N ASN A 134 0.24 -18.19 -8.96
CA ASN A 134 -1.12 -18.45 -8.49
C ASN A 134 -2.15 -18.06 -9.58
N PRO A 135 -3.00 -19.00 -10.03
CA PRO A 135 -3.93 -18.76 -11.14
C PRO A 135 -5.22 -18.02 -10.74
N ILE A 136 -5.40 -17.64 -9.47
CA ILE A 136 -6.62 -16.96 -9.00
C ILE A 136 -6.89 -15.68 -9.80
N LYS A 137 -8.13 -15.51 -10.26
CA LYS A 137 -8.52 -14.38 -11.11
C LYS A 137 -8.96 -13.16 -10.31
N GLY A 138 -9.45 -13.38 -9.10
CA GLY A 138 -9.95 -12.33 -8.22
C GLY A 138 -10.53 -12.93 -6.95
N MET A 139 -10.79 -12.07 -5.98
CA MET A 139 -11.42 -12.40 -4.71
C MET A 139 -12.44 -11.33 -4.37
N THR A 140 -13.59 -11.75 -3.85
CA THR A 140 -14.57 -10.84 -3.25
C THR A 140 -14.11 -10.42 -1.85
N ILE A 141 -14.69 -9.36 -1.29
CA ILE A 141 -14.39 -8.96 0.11
C ILE A 141 -14.73 -10.09 1.10
N PRO A 142 -15.87 -10.81 1.00
CA PRO A 142 -16.11 -12.00 1.81
C PRO A 142 -15.02 -13.08 1.69
N ASP A 143 -14.47 -13.32 0.49
CA ASP A 143 -13.37 -14.29 0.33
C ASP A 143 -12.11 -13.82 1.06
N VAL A 144 -11.78 -12.53 0.94
CA VAL A 144 -10.63 -11.92 1.64
C VAL A 144 -10.83 -12.04 3.16
N ASP A 145 -12.01 -11.72 3.67
CA ASP A 145 -12.34 -11.88 5.09
C ASP A 145 -12.22 -13.34 5.53
N ALA A 146 -12.69 -14.29 4.72
CA ALA A 146 -12.61 -15.73 5.01
C ALA A 146 -11.18 -16.27 5.09
N VAL A 147 -10.29 -15.76 4.24
CA VAL A 147 -8.87 -16.12 4.26
C VAL A 147 -8.18 -15.56 5.50
N PHE A 148 -8.35 -14.25 5.76
CA PHE A 148 -7.52 -13.54 6.73
C PHE A 148 -8.09 -13.52 8.16
N SER A 149 -9.40 -13.69 8.34
CA SER A 149 -10.04 -13.55 9.65
C SER A 149 -10.36 -14.89 10.33
N SER A 150 -10.38 -14.86 11.66
CA SER A 150 -10.94 -15.93 12.49
C SER A 150 -12.47 -15.80 12.64
N THR A 151 -13.01 -14.60 12.43
CA THR A 151 -14.39 -14.25 12.78
C THR A 151 -15.37 -14.21 11.60
N ARG A 152 -14.88 -14.02 10.38
CA ARG A 152 -15.66 -13.97 9.12
C ARG A 152 -16.88 -13.05 9.15
N LYS A 153 -16.69 -11.82 9.64
CA LYS A 153 -17.78 -10.85 9.87
C LYS A 153 -18.39 -10.29 8.57
N CYS A 154 -17.75 -10.47 7.44
CA CYS A 154 -18.25 -10.07 6.13
C CYS A 154 -19.21 -11.11 5.51
N GLY A 155 -19.57 -12.18 6.23
CA GLY A 155 -20.69 -13.06 5.87
C GLY A 155 -20.31 -14.41 5.27
N TYR A 156 -19.02 -14.75 5.19
CA TYR A 156 -18.60 -16.06 4.70
C TYR A 156 -18.78 -17.13 5.79
N THR A 157 -19.52 -18.19 5.48
CA THR A 157 -19.99 -19.15 6.50
C THR A 157 -18.97 -20.22 6.86
N LYS A 158 -17.97 -20.46 6.00
CA LYS A 158 -16.98 -21.53 6.16
C LYS A 158 -15.59 -20.98 6.37
N ASP A 159 -14.75 -21.74 7.05
CA ASP A 159 -13.35 -21.39 7.16
C ASP A 159 -12.62 -21.70 5.85
N VAL A 160 -11.77 -20.78 5.39
CA VAL A 160 -10.97 -20.95 4.17
C VAL A 160 -9.52 -21.20 4.57
N ASN A 161 -9.00 -22.37 4.22
CA ASN A 161 -7.64 -22.79 4.57
C ASN A 161 -6.86 -23.33 3.38
N ASN A 162 -7.53 -23.73 2.30
CA ASN A 162 -6.92 -24.21 1.08
C ASN A 162 -7.37 -23.38 -0.12
N TRP A 163 -6.54 -23.34 -1.16
CA TRP A 163 -6.87 -22.66 -2.40
C TRP A 163 -8.09 -23.26 -3.11
N GLY A 164 -8.39 -24.54 -2.89
CA GLY A 164 -9.62 -25.18 -3.38
C GLY A 164 -10.92 -24.63 -2.78
N ASP A 165 -10.86 -24.08 -1.57
CA ASP A 165 -12.01 -23.43 -0.92
C ASP A 165 -12.41 -22.13 -1.65
N LEU A 166 -11.48 -21.58 -2.45
CA LEU A 166 -11.64 -20.40 -3.30
C LEU A 166 -11.86 -20.78 -4.78
N GLY A 167 -12.18 -22.04 -5.06
CA GLY A 167 -12.50 -22.53 -6.40
C GLY A 167 -11.30 -22.90 -7.28
N LEU A 168 -10.07 -22.89 -6.76
CA LEU A 168 -8.93 -23.42 -7.52
C LEU A 168 -8.96 -24.95 -7.61
N SER A 169 -8.57 -25.48 -8.76
CA SER A 169 -8.65 -26.91 -9.09
C SER A 169 -7.27 -27.53 -9.34
N GLY A 170 -7.25 -28.83 -9.68
CA GLY A 170 -6.02 -29.56 -10.00
C GLY A 170 -5.03 -29.57 -8.83
N SER A 171 -3.76 -29.30 -9.14
CA SER A 171 -2.67 -29.29 -8.15
C SER A 171 -2.83 -28.21 -7.07
N TRP A 172 -3.71 -27.22 -7.27
CA TRP A 172 -3.98 -26.15 -6.29
C TRP A 172 -5.07 -26.50 -5.28
N LYS A 173 -5.94 -27.47 -5.58
CA LYS A 173 -7.13 -27.76 -4.76
C LYS A 173 -6.80 -27.99 -3.28
N ASN A 174 -5.75 -28.77 -3.02
CA ASN A 174 -5.34 -29.17 -1.67
C ASN A 174 -4.16 -28.36 -1.11
N ARG A 175 -3.72 -27.30 -1.81
CA ARG A 175 -2.62 -26.45 -1.33
C ARG A 175 -3.13 -25.55 -0.21
N LYS A 176 -2.44 -25.58 0.92
CA LYS A 176 -2.73 -24.70 2.05
C LYS A 176 -2.42 -23.25 1.70
N ILE A 177 -3.24 -22.34 2.22
CA ILE A 177 -3.01 -20.90 2.12
C ILE A 177 -2.06 -20.50 3.26
N GLN A 178 -0.88 -20.02 2.89
CA GLN A 178 0.02 -19.34 3.83
C GLN A 178 -0.29 -17.85 3.82
N ILE A 179 -0.50 -17.29 5.02
CA ILE A 179 -0.95 -15.90 5.17
C ILE A 179 0.21 -15.07 5.71
N TYR A 180 0.49 -13.96 5.05
CA TYR A 180 1.47 -12.96 5.48
C TYR A 180 0.75 -11.62 5.67
N GLY A 181 1.13 -10.88 6.71
CA GLY A 181 0.46 -9.64 7.06
C GLY A 181 1.40 -8.66 7.74
N ARG A 182 0.89 -7.46 8.04
CA ARG A 182 1.60 -6.46 8.84
C ARG A 182 1.32 -6.65 10.33
N ASN A 183 2.18 -6.11 11.18
CA ASN A 183 1.94 -6.09 12.64
C ASN A 183 0.92 -5.02 13.09
N SER A 184 0.54 -5.07 14.36
CA SER A 184 -0.46 -4.19 14.98
C SER A 184 -0.10 -2.69 14.99
N VAL A 185 1.17 -2.33 14.82
CA VAL A 185 1.64 -0.94 14.75
C VAL A 185 1.32 -0.31 13.38
N SER A 186 1.20 -1.14 12.34
CA SER A 186 0.90 -0.70 10.98
C SER A 186 -0.48 -0.05 10.84
N GLY A 187 -0.54 1.07 10.12
CA GLY A 187 -1.81 1.69 9.73
C GLY A 187 -2.63 0.79 8.80
N THR A 188 -1.96 0.11 7.88
CA THR A 188 -2.54 -0.85 6.93
C THR A 188 -3.18 -2.03 7.65
N TYR A 189 -2.54 -2.57 8.70
CA TYR A 189 -3.13 -3.62 9.53
C TYR A 189 -4.48 -3.18 10.10
N GLY A 190 -4.53 -1.99 10.70
CA GLY A 190 -5.76 -1.46 11.30
C GLY A 190 -6.82 -1.11 10.25
N TYR A 191 -6.41 -0.58 9.09
CA TYR A 191 -7.31 -0.25 8.00
C TYR A 191 -7.94 -1.52 7.40
N PHE A 192 -7.13 -2.53 7.09
CA PHE A 192 -7.58 -3.82 6.56
C PHE A 192 -8.50 -4.54 7.56
N LYS A 193 -8.15 -4.56 8.86
CA LYS A 193 -9.03 -5.08 9.92
C LYS A 193 -10.40 -4.40 9.92
N LYS A 194 -10.44 -3.08 9.74
CA LYS A 194 -11.71 -2.31 9.72
C LYS A 194 -12.52 -2.53 8.44
N LYS A 195 -11.86 -2.63 7.28
CA LYS A 195 -12.49 -2.57 5.96
C LYS A 195 -12.62 -3.93 5.28
N ALA A 196 -11.53 -4.68 5.20
CA ALA A 196 -11.52 -5.99 4.57
C ALA A 196 -12.08 -7.09 5.49
N LEU A 197 -11.90 -6.96 6.81
CA LEU A 197 -12.40 -7.94 7.79
C LEU A 197 -13.70 -7.54 8.48
N CYS A 198 -14.35 -6.46 8.05
CA CYS A 198 -15.59 -5.96 8.67
C CYS A 198 -15.49 -5.76 10.21
N LYS A 199 -14.34 -5.29 10.71
CA LYS A 199 -14.02 -5.17 12.15
C LYS A 199 -13.93 -6.53 12.88
N GLY A 200 -13.59 -7.57 12.14
CA GLY A 200 -13.22 -8.89 12.64
C GLY A 200 -11.79 -8.92 13.16
N ASP A 201 -11.35 -10.11 13.56
CA ASP A 201 -10.00 -10.37 14.05
C ASP A 201 -9.25 -11.28 13.08
N TYR A 202 -7.95 -11.05 12.93
CA TYR A 202 -7.10 -11.88 12.07
C TYR A 202 -7.04 -13.33 12.61
N LYS A 203 -6.71 -14.28 11.73
CA LYS A 203 -6.30 -15.62 12.14
C LYS A 203 -4.97 -15.56 12.89
N ASN A 204 -4.77 -16.46 13.84
CA ASN A 204 -3.49 -16.61 14.55
C ASN A 204 -2.36 -17.17 13.65
N SER A 205 -2.71 -17.71 12.48
CA SER A 205 -1.78 -18.23 11.48
C SER A 205 -1.17 -17.16 10.57
N VAL A 206 -1.51 -15.87 10.77
CA VAL A 206 -0.91 -14.77 10.00
C VAL A 206 0.56 -14.62 10.41
N ASN A 207 1.45 -14.82 9.44
CA ASN A 207 2.88 -14.57 9.61
C ASN A 207 3.14 -13.06 9.51
N GLU A 208 3.12 -12.37 10.65
CA GLU A 208 3.34 -10.92 10.71
C GLU A 208 4.76 -10.55 10.26
N GLN A 209 4.85 -9.51 9.44
CA GLN A 209 6.07 -8.98 8.86
C GLN A 209 6.32 -7.55 9.36
N PRO A 210 7.59 -7.13 9.53
CA PRO A 210 7.92 -5.81 10.05
C PRO A 210 7.52 -4.68 9.09
N GLY A 211 7.68 -4.89 7.78
CA GLY A 211 7.43 -3.88 6.74
C GLY A 211 6.64 -4.41 5.55
N SER A 212 6.14 -3.51 4.72
CA SER A 212 5.38 -3.87 3.51
C SER A 212 6.25 -4.62 2.49
N ALA A 213 7.52 -4.25 2.35
CA ALA A 213 8.48 -4.95 1.50
C ALA A 213 8.66 -6.42 1.91
N SER A 214 8.74 -6.68 3.22
CA SER A 214 8.84 -8.05 3.76
C SER A 214 7.60 -8.88 3.44
N VAL A 215 6.39 -8.30 3.50
CA VAL A 215 5.15 -9.01 3.07
C VAL A 215 5.25 -9.45 1.61
N VAL A 216 5.60 -8.53 0.71
CA VAL A 216 5.71 -8.83 -0.73
C VAL A 216 6.80 -9.87 -1.01
N GLN A 217 7.94 -9.75 -0.32
CA GLN A 217 9.03 -10.72 -0.43
C GLN A 217 8.57 -12.11 0.02
N SER A 218 7.91 -12.21 1.18
CA SER A 218 7.41 -13.50 1.69
C SER A 218 6.41 -14.15 0.74
N VAL A 219 5.49 -13.38 0.15
CA VAL A 219 4.55 -13.88 -0.87
C VAL A 219 5.29 -14.38 -2.12
N THR A 220 6.37 -13.69 -2.51
CA THR A 220 7.18 -14.06 -3.67
C THR A 220 7.97 -15.35 -3.45
N THR A 221 8.54 -15.54 -2.26
CA THR A 221 9.39 -16.69 -1.94
C THR A 221 8.62 -17.88 -1.37
N SER A 222 7.37 -17.69 -0.93
CA SER A 222 6.53 -18.78 -0.43
C SER A 222 6.38 -19.83 -1.53
N LEU A 223 6.86 -21.04 -1.23
CA LEU A 223 6.72 -22.17 -2.11
C LEU A 223 5.25 -22.58 -2.10
N ASN A 224 4.58 -22.44 -3.26
CA ASN A 224 3.21 -22.91 -3.47
C ASN A 224 3.16 -24.45 -3.53
N LYS A 225 3.70 -25.15 -2.54
CA LYS A 225 3.76 -26.61 -2.48
C LYS A 225 2.86 -27.15 -1.38
#